data_AF-A0AAU0P5E6-F1
#
_entry.id   AF-A0AAU0P5E6-F1
#
_cell.length_a   1.000
_cell.length_b   1.000
_cell.length_c   1.000
_cell.angle_alpha   90.00
_cell.angle_beta   90.00
_cell.angle_gamma   90.00
#
_symmetry.space_group_name_H-M   'P 1'
#
loop_
_entity.id
_entity.type
_entity.pdbx_description
1 polymer ?
#
loop_
_entity_poly.entity_id
_entity_poly.type
_entity_poly.pdbx_seq_one_letter_code
_entity_poly.pdbx_strand_id
1 'polypeptide(L)'
;MDTIKAKSYKLVEKKEFKNLEVLTYLVDEEFYVNIIDKYTVFEDKLMIDYSGIYSTDLIKKYDESYENNYLDKPRLDKDYFNSLVKFNFFRSYFSKEGSSINR
;
A
#
# COMPACT_ATOMS: atom_id res chain seq x y z
N MET A 1 16.14 -11.79 -7.30
CA MET A 1 14.91 -11.81 -6.47
C MET A 1 14.73 -10.39 -6.00
N ASP A 2 14.02 -9.58 -6.78
CA ASP A 2 13.93 -8.14 -6.54
C ASP A 2 12.78 -7.86 -5.60
N THR A 3 12.95 -8.23 -4.33
CA THR A 3 12.14 -7.67 -3.26
C THR A 3 12.52 -6.20 -3.10
N ILE A 4 11.57 -5.34 -2.75
CA ILE A 4 11.85 -3.97 -2.31
C ILE A 4 12.68 -4.10 -1.02
N LYS A 5 14.01 -4.07 -1.15
CA LYS A 5 14.95 -4.08 -0.03
C LYS A 5 15.11 -2.64 0.45
N ALA A 6 14.15 -2.18 1.23
CA ALA A 6 14.33 -0.97 2.03
C ALA A 6 15.11 -1.31 3.30
N LYS A 7 16.06 -0.45 3.65
CA LYS A 7 16.87 -0.50 4.87
C LYS A 7 16.12 0.12 6.05
N SER A 8 15.27 1.13 5.82
CA SER A 8 14.51 1.80 6.87
C SER A 8 13.14 2.28 6.42
N TYR A 9 12.22 2.34 7.39
CA TYR A 9 10.91 2.98 7.27
C TYR A 9 10.70 3.86 8.49
N LYS A 10 10.35 5.14 8.27
CA LYS A 10 10.01 6.09 9.32
C LYS A 10 8.64 6.69 9.04
N LEU A 11 7.70 6.54 9.97
CA LEU A 11 6.40 7.18 9.88
C LEU A 11 6.58 8.70 10.06
N VAL A 12 6.13 9.49 9.10
CA VAL A 12 6.24 10.96 9.11
C VAL A 12 4.89 11.65 9.19
N GLU A 13 3.81 10.99 8.78
CA GLU A 13 2.45 11.48 8.95
C GLU A 13 1.48 10.31 9.10
N LYS A 14 0.44 10.53 9.92
CA LYS A 14 -0.69 9.63 10.09
C LYS A 14 -1.97 10.46 10.09
N LYS A 15 -2.92 10.08 9.23
CA LYS A 15 -4.27 10.65 9.15
C LYS A 15 -5.28 9.54 9.30
N GLU A 16 -6.17 9.66 10.29
CA GLU A 16 -7.22 8.68 10.57
C GLU A 16 -8.59 9.32 10.44
N PHE A 17 -9.48 8.68 9.69
CA PHE A 17 -10.86 9.12 9.50
C PHE A 17 -11.80 7.92 9.51
N LYS A 18 -12.56 7.75 10.61
CA LYS A 18 -13.52 6.66 10.79
C LYS A 18 -12.88 5.27 10.62
N ASN A 19 -12.89 4.77 9.38
CA ASN A 19 -12.48 3.44 8.97
C ASN A 19 -11.44 3.49 7.84
N LEU A 20 -10.73 4.62 7.74
CA LEU A 20 -9.65 4.90 6.82
C LEU A 20 -8.44 5.38 7.62
N GLU A 21 -7.29 4.77 7.40
CA GLU A 21 -5.99 5.24 7.87
C GLU A 21 -5.10 5.52 6.65
N VAL A 22 -4.48 6.69 6.61
CA VAL A 22 -3.47 7.04 5.62
C VAL A 22 -2.17 7.34 6.35
N LEU A 23 -1.16 6.53 6.09
CA LEU A 23 0.18 6.61 6.65
C LEU A 23 1.16 7.08 5.57
N THR A 24 1.94 8.11 5.87
CA THR A 24 3.06 8.54 5.02
C THR A 24 4.36 8.06 5.66
N TYR A 25 5.12 7.26 4.93
CA TYR A 25 6.44 6.77 5.34
C TYR A 25 7.55 7.42 4.53
N LEU A 26 8.63 7.77 5.22
CA LEU A 26 9.94 8.04 4.65
C LEU A 26 10.75 6.74 4.65
N VAL A 27 11.16 6.31 3.46
CA VAL A 27 11.86 5.05 3.18
C VAL A 27 13.30 5.38 2.81
N ASP A 28 14.24 4.69 3.45
CA ASP A 28 15.69 4.87 3.23
C ASP A 28 16.15 6.33 3.37
N GLU A 29 15.44 7.12 4.20
CA GLU A 29 15.68 8.55 4.42
C GLU A 29 15.55 9.44 3.17
N GLU A 30 15.08 8.89 2.05
CA GLU A 30 15.09 9.55 0.74
C GLU A 30 13.70 9.59 0.09
N PHE A 31 12.98 8.47 0.12
CA PHE A 31 11.77 8.29 -0.67
C PHE A 31 10.50 8.32 0.18
N TYR A 32 9.42 8.90 -0.34
CA TYR A 32 8.13 8.90 0.32
C TYR A 32 7.19 7.86 -0.31
N VAL A 33 6.41 7.20 0.53
CA VAL A 33 5.33 6.28 0.11
C VAL A 33 4.13 6.42 1.03
N ASN A 34 2.93 6.31 0.47
CA ASN A 34 1.69 6.31 1.24
C ASN A 34 1.15 4.88 1.35
N ILE A 35 0.81 4.48 2.56
CA ILE A 35 0.05 3.26 2.84
C ILE A 35 -1.34 3.68 3.25
N ILE A 36 -2.34 3.09 2.62
CA ILE A 36 -3.75 3.35 2.90
C ILE A 36 -4.35 2.04 3.40
N ASP A 37 -4.93 2.09 4.59
CA ASP A 37 -5.73 1.01 5.15
C ASP A 37 -7.18 1.47 5.21
N LYS A 38 -8.08 0.69 4.61
CA LYS A 38 -9.52 0.89 4.71
C LYS A 38 -10.18 -0.40 5.16
N TYR A 39 -10.79 -0.34 6.33
CA TYR A 39 -11.38 -1.51 6.97
C TYR A 39 -12.87 -1.34 7.23
N THR A 40 -13.57 -2.45 7.38
CA THR A 40 -14.95 -2.58 7.85
C THR A 40 -15.03 -3.84 8.72
N VAL A 41 -16.20 -4.17 9.24
CA VAL A 41 -16.37 -5.42 10.02
C VAL A 41 -16.06 -6.68 9.20
N PHE A 42 -16.23 -6.63 7.87
CA PHE A 42 -16.13 -7.82 7.01
C PHE A 42 -15.07 -7.72 5.91
N GLU A 43 -14.41 -6.58 5.79
CA GLU A 43 -13.47 -6.31 4.70
C GLU A 43 -12.32 -5.46 5.20
N ASP A 44 -11.11 -5.82 4.80
CA ASP A 44 -9.88 -5.07 4.99
C ASP A 44 -9.23 -4.86 3.62
N LYS A 45 -8.86 -3.61 3.31
CA LYS A 45 -8.22 -3.20 2.06
C LYS A 45 -6.97 -2.41 2.38
N LEU A 46 -5.82 -3.04 2.15
CA LEU A 46 -4.51 -2.39 2.14
C LEU A 46 -4.12 -1.98 0.72
N MET A 47 -3.74 -0.71 0.55
CA MET A 47 -3.25 -0.15 -0.70
C MET A 47 -1.93 0.59 -0.47
N ILE A 48 -1.03 0.52 -1.46
CA ILE A 48 0.22 1.28 -1.46
C ILE A 48 0.13 2.29 -2.60
N ASP A 49 0.17 3.58 -2.25
CA ASP A 49 0.15 4.69 -3.19
C ASP A 49 1.56 5.27 -3.34
N TYR A 50 2.24 4.83 -4.40
CA TYR A 50 3.57 5.31 -4.75
C TYR A 50 3.55 6.76 -5.22
N SER A 51 2.47 7.23 -5.85
CA SER A 51 2.36 8.61 -6.38
C SER A 51 2.03 9.65 -5.30
N GLY A 52 1.30 9.26 -4.26
CA GLY A 52 0.76 10.19 -3.26
C GLY A 52 -0.50 10.94 -3.71
N ILE A 53 -0.90 10.85 -4.98
CA ILE A 53 -2.06 11.57 -5.53
C ILE A 53 -3.36 11.04 -4.92
N TYR A 54 -3.54 9.72 -4.95
CA TYR A 54 -4.77 9.08 -4.48
C TYR A 54 -4.99 9.25 -2.98
N SER A 55 -3.93 9.08 -2.19
CA SER A 55 -3.95 9.34 -0.74
C SER A 55 -4.30 10.80 -0.43
N THR A 56 -3.76 11.76 -1.18
CA THR A 56 -4.11 13.19 -1.03
C THR A 56 -5.59 13.44 -1.29
N ASP A 57 -6.11 12.91 -2.40
CA ASP A 57 -7.51 13.05 -2.78
C ASP A 57 -8.45 12.40 -1.76
N LEU A 58 -8.03 11.28 -1.16
CA LEU A 58 -8.78 10.63 -0.09
C LEU A 58 -8.84 11.51 1.17
N ILE A 59 -7.72 12.05 1.63
CA ILE A 59 -7.67 12.92 2.82
C ILE A 59 -8.54 14.17 2.58
N LYS A 60 -8.43 14.79 1.40
CA LYS A 60 -9.20 16.00 1.06
C LYS A 60 -10.72 15.82 1.05
N LYS A 61 -11.22 14.60 0.89
CA LYS A 61 -12.66 14.30 1.03
C LYS A 61 -13.15 14.40 2.47
N TYR A 62 -12.26 14.31 3.46
CA TYR A 62 -12.57 14.44 4.88
C TYR A 62 -12.10 15.77 5.47
N ASP A 63 -11.02 16.32 4.95
CA ASP A 63 -10.43 17.60 5.33
C ASP A 63 -10.05 18.38 4.07
N GLU A 64 -10.98 19.20 3.57
CA GLU A 64 -10.76 20.02 2.37
C GLU A 64 -9.58 21.00 2.50
N SER A 65 -9.20 21.35 3.73
CA SER A 65 -8.09 22.27 4.02
C SER A 65 -6.72 21.58 4.04
N TYR A 66 -6.68 20.26 3.91
CA TYR A 66 -5.44 19.50 3.96
C TYR A 66 -4.49 19.85 2.81
N GLU A 67 -3.26 20.20 3.18
CA GLU A 67 -2.13 20.42 2.28
C GLU A 67 -1.11 19.29 2.43
N ASN A 68 -0.79 18.60 1.33
CA ASN A 68 0.17 17.50 1.36
C ASN A 68 1.61 18.03 1.20
N ASN A 69 2.34 18.07 2.31
CA ASN A 69 3.74 18.52 2.37
C ASN A 69 4.74 17.56 1.68
N TYR A 70 4.30 16.41 1.18
CA TYR A 70 5.15 15.32 0.68
C TYR A 70 4.90 14.98 -0.80
N LEU A 71 3.93 15.61 -1.46
CA LEU A 71 3.55 15.29 -2.84
C LEU A 71 4.67 15.61 -3.84
N ASP A 72 5.36 16.73 -3.64
CA ASP A 72 6.46 17.19 -4.50
C ASP A 72 7.83 16.60 -4.13
N LYS A 73 7.87 15.66 -3.18
CA LYS A 73 9.12 15.01 -2.73
C LYS A 73 9.40 13.73 -3.52
N PRO A 74 10.67 13.26 -3.57
CA PRO A 74 11.02 12.01 -4.24
C PRO A 74 10.14 10.86 -3.75
N ARG A 75 9.48 10.19 -4.69
CA ARG A 75 8.55 9.09 -4.41
C ARG A 75 9.26 7.76 -4.54
N LEU A 76 8.83 6.77 -3.76
CA LEU A 76 9.32 5.41 -3.91
C LEU A 76 8.87 4.86 -5.26
N ASP A 77 9.74 4.95 -6.26
CA ASP A 77 9.51 4.40 -7.59
C ASP A 77 10.38 3.15 -7.76
N LYS A 78 9.87 2.02 -7.27
CA LYS A 78 10.50 0.72 -7.56
C LYS A 78 9.59 -0.04 -8.49
N ASP A 79 10.13 -0.37 -9.66
CA ASP A 79 9.52 -1.23 -10.65
C ASP A 79 9.35 -2.65 -10.06
N TYR A 80 8.25 -2.85 -9.32
CA TYR A 80 7.94 -4.13 -8.70
C TYR A 80 7.35 -5.07 -9.75
N PHE A 81 8.23 -5.71 -10.52
CA PHE A 81 7.83 -6.63 -11.59
C PHE A 81 7.48 -8.06 -11.10
N ASN A 82 7.35 -8.26 -9.79
CA ASN A 82 7.08 -9.57 -9.23
C ASN A 82 5.59 -9.88 -9.25
N SER A 83 5.18 -10.76 -10.17
CA SER A 83 3.81 -11.25 -10.24
C SER A 83 3.59 -12.41 -9.28
N LEU A 84 2.69 -12.23 -8.29
CA LEU A 84 2.24 -13.33 -7.43
C LEU A 84 1.70 -14.52 -8.24
N VAL A 85 1.05 -14.25 -9.38
CA VAL A 85 0.57 -15.29 -10.30
C VAL A 85 1.73 -16.07 -10.93
N LYS A 86 2.77 -15.37 -11.43
CA LYS A 86 3.98 -16.05 -11.95
C LYS A 86 4.68 -16.86 -10.86
N PHE A 87 4.76 -16.30 -9.65
CA PHE A 87 5.39 -17.01 -8.52
C PHE A 87 4.53 -18.14 -7.96
N ASN A 88 3.22 -18.14 -8.21
CA ASN A 88 2.34 -19.20 -7.74
C ASN A 88 2.77 -20.58 -8.25
N PHE A 89 3.29 -20.65 -9.48
CA PHE A 89 3.85 -21.89 -10.06
C PHE A 89 4.99 -22.50 -9.23
N PHE A 90 5.75 -21.67 -8.51
CA PHE A 90 6.91 -22.12 -7.73
C PHE A 90 6.66 -22.12 -6.22
N ARG A 91 5.68 -21.34 -5.75
CA ARG A 91 5.48 -21.03 -4.32
C ARG A 91 4.11 -21.46 -3.79
N SER A 92 3.18 -21.84 -4.66
CA SER A 92 1.83 -22.32 -4.31
C SER A 92 1.06 -21.38 -3.37
N TYR A 93 1.15 -20.06 -3.59
CA TYR A 93 0.41 -19.03 -2.86
C TYR A 93 -1.12 -19.16 -2.99
N PHE A 94 -1.60 -19.65 -4.12
CA PHE A 94 -3.00 -19.87 -4.43
C PHE A 94 -3.18 -21.33 -4.85
N SER A 95 -4.04 -22.04 -4.13
CA SER A 95 -4.56 -23.34 -4.54
C SER A 95 -5.95 -23.18 -5.13
N LYS A 96 -6.28 -24.01 -6.12
CA LYS A 96 -7.67 -24.12 -6.57
C LYS A 96 -8.44 -24.77 -5.43
N GLU A 97 -9.50 -24.12 -4.96
CA GLU A 97 -10.43 -24.71 -4.01
C GLU A 97 -10.94 -26.02 -4.63
N GLY A 98 -10.65 -27.14 -3.96
CA GLY A 98 -10.95 -28.46 -4.49
C GLY A 98 -12.45 -28.60 -4.65
N SER A 99 -12.93 -28.76 -5.89
CA SER A 99 -14.25 -29.33 -6.10
C SER A 99 -14.23 -30.73 -5.48
N SER A 100 -14.84 -30.87 -4.32
CA SER A 100 -15.10 -32.15 -3.68
C SER A 100 -15.99 -32.99 -4.60
N ILE A 101 -15.37 -33.67 -5.56
CA ILE A 101 -15.98 -34.84 -6.17
C ILE A 101 -15.39 -36.01 -5.40
N ASN A 102 -16.16 -36.43 -4.39
CA ASN A 102 -16.00 -37.71 -3.72
C ASN A 102 -15.73 -38.80 -4.76
N ARG A 103 -14.60 -39.48 -4.63
CA ARG A 103 -14.36 -40.79 -5.25
C ARG A 103 -14.53 -41.86 -4.20
#